data_AF-A0A117LQ37-F1
#
_entry.id   AF-A0A117LQ37-F1
#
_cell.length_a   1.000
_cell.length_b   1.000
_cell.length_c   1.000
_cell.angle_alpha   90.00
_cell.angle_beta   90.00
_cell.angle_gamma   90.00
#
_symmetry.space_group_name_H-M   'P 1'
#
loop_
_entity.id
_entity.type
_entity.pdbx_description
1 polymer ?
#
loop_
_entity_poly.entity_id
_entity_poly.type
_entity_poly.pdbx_seq_one_letter_code
_entity_poly.pdbx_strand_id
1 'polypeptide(L)'
;MPAGIEDLCHTLRLSGLAAAVRELEPGPCSEEILGFLLRALESEYELRLARKRLNAIRIAGFPTMKRFDEVVVDLLPDDGRAYLSVLKQLQFIEEHQNILMIGNSGTGKTHLAIATGVLACEQGYRVMFKTTAGPVNELVEAKQERRLTYLLRQLKRVDLLILDELGYIGGLDLWTMNPDGTGRVRLTEGGRITPSPGLSGYGADWSADGKRIVYTSCLFENAAIREGPNLSAIRTEANIWIMDADGGNKKQLTTDGDARLPQWQPQGDRIAYLSDGSGNREIWTMQSDGTGKTQVTFSEGSVSGYSWSPDGARIAYVVASPPGTLPEFSLWVINSDGLGSKQLTTGNWDTSPVWSPDGARIAFRSESRNQKLWVMESDGSGLAPLDPDNPAYMMQQWSPDGRTIVVSDGNDLSAIPLEDPAAPASPGFEAIFAAVALLLTACLLRLRKQE
;
A
#
# COMPACT_ATOMS: atom_id res chain seq x y z
N MET A 1 -60.55 -27.41 6.67
CA MET A 1 -59.84 -26.13 6.43
C MET A 1 -58.38 -26.44 6.12
N PRO A 2 -57.79 -25.91 5.04
CA PRO A 2 -56.39 -26.18 4.72
C PRO A 2 -55.50 -25.38 5.69
N ALA A 3 -54.67 -26.09 6.47
CA ALA A 3 -53.87 -25.55 7.57
C ALA A 3 -52.89 -24.43 7.17
N GLY A 4 -52.57 -24.24 5.88
CA GLY A 4 -51.58 -23.25 5.44
C GLY A 4 -52.06 -21.79 5.33
N ILE A 5 -53.37 -21.53 5.17
CA ILE A 5 -53.85 -20.17 4.85
C ILE A 5 -53.80 -19.23 6.06
N GLU A 6 -54.15 -19.70 7.26
CA GLU A 6 -54.09 -18.87 8.47
C GLU A 6 -52.66 -18.52 8.86
N ASP A 7 -51.74 -19.50 8.78
CA ASP A 7 -50.32 -19.31 9.07
C ASP A 7 -49.67 -18.30 8.11
N LEU A 8 -50.00 -18.39 6.82
CA LEU A 8 -49.53 -17.42 5.82
C LEU A 8 -50.14 -16.04 6.06
N CYS A 9 -51.44 -15.94 6.38
CA CYS A 9 -52.06 -14.66 6.72
C CYS A 9 -51.42 -14.02 7.96
N HIS A 10 -51.12 -14.81 8.99
CA HIS A 10 -50.43 -14.32 10.19
C HIS A 10 -49.01 -13.82 9.86
N THR A 11 -48.24 -14.61 9.10
CA THR A 11 -46.87 -14.27 8.69
C THR A 11 -46.82 -13.03 7.80
N LEU A 12 -47.80 -12.88 6.89
CA LEU A 12 -47.94 -11.73 5.99
C LEU A 12 -48.62 -10.51 6.63
N ARG A 13 -49.12 -10.65 7.87
CA ARG A 13 -49.89 -9.66 8.64
C ARG A 13 -51.20 -9.22 7.95
N LEU A 14 -51.93 -10.19 7.38
CA LEU A 14 -53.20 -10.00 6.65
C LEU A 14 -54.40 -10.43 7.50
N SER A 15 -54.62 -9.78 8.64
CA SER A 15 -55.67 -10.16 9.62
C SER A 15 -57.09 -10.09 9.05
N GLY A 16 -57.40 -9.12 8.20
CA GLY A 16 -58.71 -9.00 7.55
C GLY A 16 -59.01 -10.15 6.58
N LEU A 17 -57.99 -10.65 5.89
CA LEU A 17 -58.12 -11.78 4.98
C LEU A 17 -58.34 -13.09 5.75
N ALA A 18 -57.62 -13.28 6.86
CA ALA A 18 -57.83 -14.43 7.75
C ALA A 18 -59.26 -14.48 8.30
N ALA A 19 -59.83 -13.32 8.68
CA ALA A 19 -61.22 -13.23 9.14
C ALA A 19 -62.21 -13.62 8.03
N ALA A 20 -62.05 -13.08 6.81
CA ALA A 20 -62.90 -13.39 5.67
C ALA A 20 -62.87 -14.88 5.28
N VAL A 21 -61.72 -15.54 5.46
CA VAL A 21 -61.58 -16.99 5.20
C VAL A 21 -62.37 -17.85 6.20
N ARG A 22 -62.53 -17.39 7.46
CA ARG A 22 -63.31 -18.11 8.49
C ARG A 22 -64.82 -18.04 8.27
N GLU A 23 -65.29 -17.02 7.57
CA GLU A 23 -66.71 -16.77 7.29
C GLU A 23 -67.21 -17.46 6.01
N LEU A 24 -66.32 -18.10 5.24
CA LEU A 24 -66.67 -18.81 4.01
C LEU A 24 -67.43 -20.12 4.29
N GLU A 25 -68.65 -20.23 3.75
CA GLU A 25 -69.46 -21.45 3.84
C GLU A 25 -68.89 -22.59 2.97
N PRO A 26 -68.91 -23.85 3.46
CA PRO A 26 -68.34 -24.99 2.74
C PRO A 26 -69.19 -25.38 1.53
N GLY A 27 -68.56 -25.40 0.35
CA GLY A 27 -69.14 -25.84 -0.92
C GLY A 27 -68.09 -26.04 -2.03
N PRO A 28 -68.43 -26.64 -3.17
CA PRO A 28 -67.46 -26.95 -4.23
C PRO A 28 -66.73 -25.72 -4.80
N CYS A 29 -67.40 -24.56 -4.86
CA CYS A 29 -66.77 -23.29 -5.24
C CYS A 29 -65.79 -22.77 -4.16
N SER A 30 -66.04 -23.07 -2.88
CA SER A 30 -65.18 -22.64 -1.77
C SER A 30 -63.81 -23.33 -1.79
N GLU A 31 -63.72 -24.59 -2.23
CA GLU A 31 -62.43 -25.29 -2.33
C GLU A 31 -61.54 -24.71 -3.42
N GLU A 32 -62.10 -24.34 -4.58
CA GLU A 32 -61.36 -23.67 -5.66
C GLU A 32 -60.86 -22.28 -5.23
N ILE A 33 -61.70 -21.52 -4.52
CA ILE A 33 -61.34 -20.21 -3.97
C ILE A 33 -60.19 -20.34 -2.96
N LEU A 34 -60.28 -21.29 -2.02
CA LEU A 34 -59.22 -21.52 -1.04
C LEU A 34 -57.94 -22.01 -1.69
N GLY A 35 -58.03 -22.85 -2.74
CA GLY A 35 -56.88 -23.32 -3.51
C GLY A 35 -56.17 -22.19 -4.27
N PHE A 36 -56.92 -21.27 -4.89
CA PHE A 36 -56.33 -20.08 -5.51
C PHE A 36 -55.71 -19.16 -4.46
N LEU A 37 -56.41 -18.92 -3.34
CA LEU A 37 -55.95 -18.04 -2.28
C LEU A 37 -54.64 -18.53 -1.64
N LEU A 38 -54.53 -19.84 -1.39
CA LEU A 38 -53.31 -20.45 -0.86
C LEU A 38 -52.13 -20.18 -1.81
N ARG A 39 -52.27 -20.46 -3.11
CA ARG A 39 -51.21 -20.20 -4.10
C ARG A 39 -50.84 -18.72 -4.20
N ALA A 40 -51.82 -17.82 -4.10
CA ALA A 40 -51.57 -16.38 -4.12
C ALA A 40 -50.79 -15.92 -2.88
N LEU A 41 -51.14 -16.45 -1.70
CA LEU A 41 -50.45 -16.16 -0.45
C LEU A 41 -49.04 -16.74 -0.41
N GLU A 42 -48.84 -17.96 -0.92
CA GLU A 42 -47.52 -18.57 -1.08
C GLU A 42 -46.64 -17.71 -2.01
N SER A 43 -47.17 -17.27 -3.15
CA SER A 43 -46.45 -16.40 -4.09
C SER A 43 -46.06 -15.05 -3.46
N GLU A 44 -46.97 -14.39 -2.75
CA GLU A 44 -46.66 -13.13 -2.04
C GLU A 44 -45.64 -13.35 -0.91
N TYR A 45 -45.73 -14.46 -0.19
CA TYR A 45 -44.76 -14.83 0.85
C TYR A 45 -43.36 -15.00 0.26
N GLU A 46 -43.21 -15.75 -0.83
CA GLU A 46 -41.93 -15.94 -1.52
C GLU A 46 -41.36 -14.60 -2.04
N LEU A 47 -42.20 -13.74 -2.61
CA LEU A 47 -41.79 -12.40 -3.05
C LEU A 47 -41.27 -11.52 -1.90
N ARG A 48 -41.94 -11.53 -0.75
CA ARG A 48 -41.48 -10.78 0.43
C ARG A 48 -40.20 -11.37 1.01
N LEU A 49 -40.08 -12.70 1.04
CA LEU A 49 -38.88 -13.38 1.51
C LEU A 49 -37.67 -13.04 0.62
N ALA A 50 -37.83 -13.08 -0.71
CA ALA A 50 -36.81 -12.67 -1.67
C ALA A 50 -36.39 -11.20 -1.48
N ARG A 51 -37.37 -10.28 -1.35
CA ARG A 51 -37.11 -8.86 -1.07
C ARG A 51 -36.39 -8.65 0.27
N LYS A 52 -36.73 -9.42 1.30
CA LYS A 52 -36.08 -9.36 2.61
C LYS A 52 -34.61 -9.77 2.50
N ARG A 53 -34.30 -10.85 1.80
CA ARG A 53 -32.92 -11.32 1.53
C ARG A 53 -32.11 -10.26 0.78
N LEU A 54 -32.65 -9.72 -0.32
CA LEU A 54 -31.97 -8.67 -1.10
C LEU A 54 -31.72 -7.40 -0.27
N ASN A 55 -32.70 -6.99 0.55
CA ASN A 55 -32.51 -5.86 1.45
C ASN A 55 -31.48 -6.13 2.54
N ALA A 56 -31.40 -7.35 3.07
CA ALA A 56 -30.38 -7.73 4.05
C ALA A 56 -28.98 -7.59 3.44
N ILE A 57 -28.75 -8.12 2.23
CA ILE A 57 -27.49 -7.98 1.48
C ILE A 57 -27.15 -6.50 1.25
N ARG A 58 -28.14 -5.69 0.84
CA ARG A 58 -27.96 -4.25 0.61
C ARG A 58 -27.58 -3.49 1.89
N ILE A 59 -28.20 -3.82 3.03
CA ILE A 59 -27.94 -3.17 4.32
C ILE A 59 -26.60 -3.61 4.90
N ALA A 60 -26.15 -4.84 4.59
CA ALA A 60 -24.90 -5.38 5.10
C ALA A 60 -23.66 -4.62 4.63
N GLY A 61 -23.73 -3.87 3.53
CA GLY A 61 -22.67 -2.95 3.11
C GLY A 61 -21.51 -3.60 2.37
N PHE A 62 -21.74 -4.72 1.68
CA PHE A 62 -20.71 -5.35 0.84
C PHE A 62 -20.32 -4.42 -0.33
N PRO A 63 -19.02 -4.34 -0.67
CA PRO A 63 -18.56 -3.50 -1.78
C PRO A 63 -18.99 -4.04 -3.15
N THR A 64 -19.09 -5.37 -3.28
CA THR A 64 -19.56 -6.08 -4.46
C THR A 64 -20.40 -7.28 -4.04
N MET A 65 -21.20 -7.81 -4.97
CA MET A 65 -21.98 -9.04 -4.73
C MET A 65 -21.20 -10.22 -5.29
N LYS A 66 -20.82 -11.14 -4.40
CA LYS A 66 -20.04 -12.34 -4.72
C LYS A 66 -20.56 -13.54 -3.96
N ARG A 67 -20.59 -14.69 -4.62
CA ARG A 67 -21.02 -15.97 -4.03
C ARG A 67 -19.92 -17.02 -4.10
N PHE A 68 -20.09 -18.13 -3.38
CA PHE A 68 -19.08 -19.18 -3.30
C PHE A 68 -18.84 -19.93 -4.62
N ASP A 69 -19.81 -19.95 -5.52
CA ASP A 69 -19.70 -20.50 -6.88
C ASP A 69 -18.77 -19.66 -7.78
N GLU A 70 -18.58 -18.37 -7.45
CA GLU A 70 -17.62 -17.49 -8.13
C GLU A 70 -16.20 -17.59 -7.55
N VAL A 71 -15.99 -18.34 -6.47
CA VAL A 71 -14.67 -18.48 -5.83
C VAL A 71 -13.85 -19.56 -6.54
N VAL A 72 -12.72 -19.17 -7.12
CA VAL A 72 -11.76 -20.10 -7.75
C VAL A 72 -10.90 -20.74 -6.67
N VAL A 73 -11.29 -21.94 -6.24
CA VAL A 73 -10.67 -22.67 -5.11
C VAL A 73 -9.18 -22.96 -5.33
N ASP A 74 -8.78 -23.22 -6.58
CA ASP A 74 -7.38 -23.56 -6.92
C ASP A 74 -6.39 -22.40 -6.69
N LEU A 75 -6.90 -21.16 -6.66
CA LEU A 75 -6.09 -19.96 -6.42
C LEU A 75 -6.02 -19.58 -4.93
N LEU A 76 -6.72 -20.31 -4.05
CA LEU A 76 -6.69 -20.04 -2.63
C LEU A 76 -5.46 -20.71 -1.97
N PRO A 77 -4.82 -20.03 -1.00
CA PRO A 77 -3.78 -20.65 -0.18
C PRO A 77 -4.34 -21.83 0.63
N ASP A 78 -3.46 -22.69 1.14
CA ASP A 78 -3.84 -23.94 1.84
C ASP A 78 -4.75 -23.68 3.04
N ASP A 79 -4.46 -22.63 3.81
CA ASP A 79 -5.29 -22.16 4.93
C ASP A 79 -6.66 -21.68 4.45
N GLY A 80 -6.72 -20.86 3.39
CA GLY A 80 -7.98 -20.41 2.78
C GLY A 80 -8.86 -21.57 2.32
N ARG A 81 -8.25 -22.63 1.75
CA ARG A 81 -8.97 -23.86 1.37
C ARG A 81 -9.48 -24.63 2.56
N ALA A 82 -8.71 -24.69 3.66
CA ALA A 82 -9.11 -25.37 4.88
C ALA A 82 -10.35 -24.75 5.54
N TYR A 83 -10.52 -23.42 5.46
CA TYR A 83 -11.66 -22.70 6.06
C TYR A 83 -12.94 -22.71 5.22
N LEU A 84 -12.91 -23.13 3.94
CA LEU A 84 -14.08 -23.12 3.06
C LEU A 84 -15.28 -23.90 3.62
N SER A 85 -15.03 -25.06 4.24
CA SER A 85 -16.09 -25.90 4.82
C SER A 85 -16.77 -25.19 5.99
N VAL A 86 -15.97 -24.60 6.89
CA VAL A 86 -16.44 -23.85 8.06
C VAL A 86 -17.26 -22.64 7.64
N LEU A 87 -16.75 -21.86 6.68
CA LEU A 87 -17.42 -20.64 6.20
C LEU A 87 -18.73 -20.93 5.47
N LYS A 88 -18.86 -22.06 4.76
CA LYS A 88 -20.12 -22.46 4.11
C LYS A 88 -21.18 -22.98 5.09
N GLN A 89 -20.77 -23.53 6.23
CA GLN A 89 -21.68 -24.11 7.21
C GLN A 89 -22.33 -23.06 8.11
N LEU A 90 -21.67 -21.91 8.33
CA LEU A 90 -22.15 -20.79 9.15
C LEU A 90 -22.44 -21.13 10.63
N GLN A 91 -22.10 -22.33 11.11
CA GLN A 91 -22.33 -22.76 12.50
C GLN A 91 -21.69 -21.82 13.54
N PHE A 92 -20.56 -21.22 13.20
CA PHE A 92 -19.86 -20.26 14.06
C PHE A 92 -20.71 -19.01 14.38
N ILE A 93 -21.70 -18.65 13.55
CA ILE A 93 -22.61 -17.53 13.82
C ILE A 93 -23.51 -17.85 15.02
N GLU A 94 -23.96 -19.11 15.15
CA GLU A 94 -24.77 -19.56 16.28
C GLU A 94 -23.97 -19.51 17.60
N GLU A 95 -22.64 -19.66 17.51
CA GLU A 95 -21.70 -19.48 18.62
C GLU A 95 -21.32 -18.00 18.86
N HIS A 96 -21.99 -17.05 18.20
CA HIS A 96 -21.71 -15.62 18.26
C HIS A 96 -20.29 -15.21 17.85
N GLN A 97 -19.66 -15.98 16.95
CA GLN A 97 -18.35 -15.66 16.41
C GLN A 97 -18.45 -14.73 15.20
N ASN A 98 -17.48 -13.83 15.11
CA ASN A 98 -17.35 -12.86 14.01
C ASN A 98 -16.19 -13.25 13.10
N ILE A 99 -16.19 -12.74 11.87
CA ILE A 99 -15.12 -12.98 10.92
C ILE A 99 -14.14 -11.81 10.95
N LEU A 100 -12.85 -12.13 11.09
CA LEU A 100 -11.75 -11.20 10.92
C LEU A 100 -10.77 -11.78 9.91
N MET A 101 -10.65 -11.14 8.74
CA MET A 101 -9.76 -11.62 7.69
C MET A 101 -8.35 -11.04 7.85
N ILE A 102 -7.35 -11.92 7.93
CA ILE A 102 -5.94 -11.56 8.12
C ILE A 102 -5.09 -12.28 7.07
N GLY A 103 -4.09 -11.60 6.51
CA GLY A 103 -3.11 -12.19 5.61
C GLY A 103 -2.79 -11.32 4.39
N ASN A 104 -1.81 -11.77 3.60
CA ASN A 104 -1.30 -11.06 2.43
C ASN A 104 -2.40 -10.70 1.45
N SER A 105 -2.29 -9.54 0.81
CA SER A 105 -3.25 -9.10 -0.20
C SER A 105 -3.39 -10.13 -1.34
N GLY A 106 -4.57 -10.19 -1.98
CA GLY A 106 -4.79 -11.01 -3.19
C GLY A 106 -4.99 -12.50 -2.99
N THR A 107 -4.98 -12.98 -1.75
CA THR A 107 -5.20 -14.39 -1.41
C THR A 107 -6.68 -14.81 -1.40
N GLY A 108 -7.59 -14.00 -1.95
CA GLY A 108 -9.03 -14.30 -2.00
C GLY A 108 -9.82 -14.02 -0.72
N LYS A 109 -9.20 -13.43 0.32
CA LYS A 109 -9.87 -13.15 1.62
C LYS A 109 -11.15 -12.32 1.50
N THR A 110 -11.11 -11.19 0.80
CA THR A 110 -12.28 -10.32 0.59
C THR A 110 -13.41 -11.07 -0.11
N HIS A 111 -13.08 -11.87 -1.13
CA HIS A 111 -14.06 -12.70 -1.83
C HIS A 111 -14.69 -13.74 -0.91
N LEU A 112 -13.89 -14.44 -0.10
CA LEU A 112 -14.40 -15.39 0.91
C LEU A 112 -15.28 -14.69 1.94
N ALA A 113 -14.89 -13.51 2.40
CA ALA A 113 -15.65 -12.73 3.39
C ALA A 113 -17.02 -12.30 2.84
N ILE A 114 -17.06 -11.77 1.61
CA ILE A 114 -18.29 -11.36 0.94
C ILE A 114 -19.17 -12.58 0.67
N ALA A 115 -18.62 -13.67 0.10
CA ALA A 115 -19.38 -14.88 -0.18
C ALA A 115 -20.01 -15.48 1.08
N THR A 116 -19.27 -15.48 2.20
CA THR A 116 -19.79 -15.92 3.50
C THR A 116 -20.91 -15.01 4.00
N GLY A 117 -20.73 -13.69 3.91
CA GLY A 117 -21.73 -12.71 4.33
C GLY A 117 -23.01 -12.74 3.49
N VAL A 118 -22.89 -12.94 2.18
CA VAL A 118 -24.04 -13.11 1.28
C VAL A 118 -24.81 -14.38 1.64
N LEU A 119 -24.12 -15.51 1.82
CA LEU A 119 -24.74 -16.76 2.27
C LEU A 119 -25.48 -16.59 3.60
N ALA A 120 -24.87 -15.89 4.56
CA ALA A 120 -25.49 -15.60 5.85
C ALA A 120 -26.75 -14.72 5.71
N CYS A 121 -26.72 -13.69 4.85
CA CYS A 121 -27.90 -12.88 4.56
C CYS A 121 -29.03 -13.70 3.92
N GLU A 122 -28.69 -14.62 3.02
CA GLU A 122 -29.66 -15.51 2.35
C GLU A 122 -30.32 -16.48 3.34
N GLN A 123 -29.59 -16.90 4.39
CA GLN A 123 -30.11 -17.67 5.52
C GLN A 123 -30.84 -16.82 6.58
N GLY A 124 -30.90 -15.50 6.40
CA GLY A 124 -31.69 -14.59 7.24
C GLY A 124 -30.93 -13.93 8.40
N TYR A 125 -29.61 -14.12 8.49
CA TYR A 125 -28.78 -13.43 9.47
C TYR A 125 -28.61 -11.94 9.15
N ARG A 126 -28.53 -11.11 10.19
CA ARG A 126 -28.20 -9.69 10.07
C ARG A 126 -26.69 -9.53 10.01
N VAL A 127 -26.17 -9.32 8.81
CA VAL A 127 -24.73 -9.16 8.59
C VAL A 127 -24.37 -7.68 8.53
N MET A 128 -23.17 -7.35 9.00
CA MET A 128 -22.53 -6.06 8.75
C MET A 128 -21.10 -6.31 8.29
N PHE A 129 -20.77 -5.82 7.10
CA PHE A 129 -19.43 -5.84 6.53
C PHE A 129 -18.80 -4.46 6.70
N LYS A 130 -17.57 -4.41 7.24
CA LYS A 130 -16.78 -3.18 7.31
C LYS A 130 -15.31 -3.47 7.01
N THR A 131 -14.65 -2.53 6.35
CA THR A 131 -13.18 -2.50 6.34
C THR A 131 -12.70 -2.11 7.74
N THR A 132 -11.66 -2.75 8.26
CA THR A 132 -11.35 -2.66 9.70
C THR A 132 -10.98 -1.23 10.13
N ALA A 133 -10.42 -0.41 9.23
CA ALA A 133 -10.09 0.98 9.50
C ALA A 133 -11.32 1.85 9.85
N GLY A 134 -12.46 1.61 9.18
CA GLY A 134 -13.70 2.36 9.39
C GLY A 134 -14.22 2.31 10.84
N PRO A 135 -14.57 1.13 11.38
CA PRO A 135 -15.03 0.99 12.76
C PRO A 135 -14.00 1.46 13.79
N VAL A 136 -12.69 1.30 13.54
CA VAL A 136 -11.66 1.81 14.46
C VAL A 136 -11.75 3.33 14.56
N ASN A 137 -11.79 4.04 13.43
CA ASN A 137 -11.95 5.50 13.41
C ASN A 137 -13.27 5.92 14.06
N GLU A 138 -14.38 5.28 13.67
CA GLU A 138 -15.71 5.56 14.24
C GLU A 138 -15.73 5.35 15.77
N LEU A 139 -15.04 4.33 16.30
CA LEU A 139 -14.95 4.06 17.73
C LEU A 139 -14.11 5.12 18.46
N VAL A 140 -13.01 5.57 17.86
CA VAL A 140 -12.14 6.62 18.41
C VAL A 140 -12.91 7.95 18.49
N GLU A 141 -13.54 8.35 17.39
CA GLU A 141 -14.41 9.53 17.34
C GLU A 141 -15.57 9.41 18.33
N ALA A 142 -16.24 8.24 18.35
CA ALA A 142 -17.38 8.02 19.23
C ALA A 142 -17.01 8.13 20.72
N LYS A 143 -15.77 7.78 21.07
CA LYS A 143 -15.23 7.94 22.42
C LYS A 143 -15.00 9.41 22.76
N GLN A 144 -14.45 10.19 21.81
CA GLN A 144 -14.21 11.64 21.99
C GLN A 144 -15.54 12.41 22.11
N GLU A 145 -16.54 12.04 21.32
CA GLU A 145 -17.85 12.71 21.24
C GLU A 145 -18.89 12.15 22.25
N ARG A 146 -18.50 11.22 23.13
CA ARG A 146 -19.39 10.55 24.10
C ARG A 146 -20.60 9.82 23.47
N ARG A 147 -20.50 9.39 22.20
CA ARG A 147 -21.52 8.57 21.49
C ARG A 147 -21.20 7.06 21.47
N LEU A 148 -20.15 6.63 22.15
CA LEU A 148 -19.68 5.22 22.15
C LEU A 148 -20.77 4.20 22.51
N THR A 149 -21.60 4.50 23.51
CA THR A 149 -22.69 3.60 23.93
C THR A 149 -23.72 3.36 22.83
N TYR A 150 -23.99 4.38 22.00
CA TYR A 150 -24.92 4.26 20.88
C TYR A 150 -24.34 3.34 19.79
N LEU A 151 -23.08 3.54 19.42
CA LEU A 151 -22.39 2.73 18.41
C LEU A 151 -22.30 1.25 18.83
N LEU A 152 -21.95 0.98 20.09
CA LEU A 152 -21.92 -0.38 20.63
C LEU A 152 -23.30 -1.06 20.60
N ARG A 153 -24.40 -0.31 20.82
CA ARG A 153 -25.76 -0.86 20.70
C ARG A 153 -26.12 -1.22 19.26
N GLN A 154 -25.62 -0.48 18.27
CA GLN A 154 -25.83 -0.83 16.86
C GLN A 154 -25.07 -2.11 16.49
N LEU A 155 -23.82 -2.24 16.91
CA LEU A 155 -23.01 -3.46 16.69
C LEU A 155 -23.60 -4.68 17.40
N LYS A 156 -24.24 -4.52 18.56
CA LYS A 156 -24.95 -5.63 19.23
C LYS A 156 -26.20 -6.15 18.49
N ARG A 157 -26.69 -5.44 17.47
CA ARG A 157 -27.88 -5.85 16.70
C ARG A 157 -27.54 -6.70 15.48
N VAL A 158 -26.26 -6.84 15.15
CA VAL A 158 -25.83 -7.70 14.04
C VAL A 158 -25.58 -9.10 14.57
N ASP A 159 -25.95 -10.11 13.78
CA ASP A 159 -25.69 -11.52 14.08
C ASP A 159 -24.28 -11.91 13.65
N LEU A 160 -23.78 -11.29 12.57
CA LEU A 160 -22.42 -11.48 12.07
C LEU A 160 -21.78 -10.13 11.70
N LEU A 161 -20.68 -9.79 12.38
CA LEU A 161 -19.76 -8.73 11.96
C LEU A 161 -18.63 -9.35 11.15
N ILE A 162 -18.41 -8.83 9.94
CA ILE A 162 -17.29 -9.19 9.07
C ILE A 162 -16.37 -7.99 9.00
N LEU A 163 -15.15 -8.17 9.49
CA LEU A 163 -14.07 -7.19 9.41
C LEU A 163 -13.03 -7.67 8.42
N ASP A 164 -12.94 -6.96 7.30
CA ASP A 164 -11.93 -7.21 6.27
C ASP A 164 -10.82 -6.15 6.34
N GLU A 165 -9.72 -6.40 5.63
CA GLU A 165 -8.61 -5.45 5.50
C GLU A 165 -7.85 -5.15 6.80
N LEU A 166 -7.87 -6.03 7.82
CA LEU A 166 -7.07 -5.81 9.03
C LEU A 166 -5.57 -5.71 8.73
N GLY A 167 -5.08 -6.45 7.73
CA GLY A 167 -3.69 -6.36 7.25
C GLY A 167 -3.27 -4.97 6.75
N TYR A 168 -4.24 -4.06 6.53
CA TYR A 168 -3.99 -2.69 6.10
C TYR A 168 -4.08 -1.67 7.25
N ILE A 169 -4.41 -2.09 8.48
CA ILE A 169 -4.30 -1.25 9.69
C ILE A 169 -2.84 -0.92 10.05
N GLY A 170 -1.87 -1.53 9.36
CA GLY A 170 -0.43 -1.29 9.53
C GLY A 170 0.26 -0.64 8.33
N GLY A 171 -0.46 0.00 7.41
CA GLY A 171 0.21 0.68 6.30
C GLY A 171 1.07 1.85 6.79
N LEU A 172 2.14 2.13 6.06
CA LEU A 172 3.04 3.22 6.40
C LEU A 172 2.42 4.56 6.01
N ASP A 173 2.77 5.60 6.76
CA ASP A 173 2.43 6.98 6.43
C ASP A 173 3.70 7.82 6.38
N LEU A 174 3.63 8.91 5.62
CA LEU A 174 4.69 9.91 5.60
C LEU A 174 4.53 10.84 6.79
N TRP A 175 5.65 11.09 7.44
CA TRP A 175 5.79 12.04 8.53
C TRP A 175 6.97 12.95 8.22
N THR A 176 6.87 14.19 8.66
CA THR A 176 8.00 15.10 8.75
C THR A 176 8.36 15.30 10.20
N MET A 177 9.64 15.55 10.45
CA MET A 177 10.15 15.88 11.76
C MET A 177 11.41 16.71 11.61
N ASN A 178 11.75 17.47 12.64
CA ASN A 178 13.04 18.12 12.74
C ASN A 178 14.15 17.06 12.87
N PRO A 179 15.40 17.36 12.47
CA PRO A 179 16.53 16.44 12.61
C PRO A 179 16.80 15.97 14.04
N ASP A 180 16.39 16.75 15.04
CA ASP A 180 16.47 16.38 16.47
C ASP A 180 15.33 15.44 16.92
N GLY A 181 14.47 15.00 15.99
CA GLY A 181 13.34 14.11 16.22
C GLY A 181 12.08 14.80 16.76
N THR A 182 12.11 16.12 16.99
CA THR A 182 10.97 16.93 17.45
C THR A 182 10.07 17.35 16.28
N GLY A 183 8.95 18.01 16.58
CA GLY A 183 8.10 18.62 15.55
C GLY A 183 7.48 17.61 14.58
N ARG A 184 7.15 16.41 15.06
CA ARG A 184 6.57 15.36 14.22
C ARG A 184 5.20 15.74 13.70
N VAL A 185 5.04 15.81 12.38
CA VAL A 185 3.77 16.08 11.71
C VAL A 185 3.47 14.95 10.74
N ARG A 186 2.25 14.41 10.82
CA ARG A 186 1.77 13.38 9.91
C ARG A 186 1.31 14.04 8.61
N LEU A 187 1.82 13.59 7.46
CA LEU A 187 1.46 14.14 6.16
C LEU A 187 0.40 13.29 5.43
N THR A 188 0.38 11.97 5.64
CA THR A 188 -0.60 11.05 5.04
C THR A 188 -1.33 10.22 6.09
N GLU A 189 -2.52 9.74 5.76
CA GLU A 189 -3.33 8.93 6.67
C GLU A 189 -3.84 7.64 6.03
N GLY A 190 -4.05 6.63 6.88
CA GLY A 190 -4.69 5.38 6.48
C GLY A 190 -3.75 4.37 5.82
N GLY A 191 -2.43 4.52 5.99
CA GLY A 191 -1.48 3.48 5.62
C GLY A 191 -1.35 3.25 4.10
N ARG A 192 -1.50 4.33 3.33
CA ARG A 192 -1.64 4.29 1.87
C ARG A 192 -0.32 4.46 1.11
N ILE A 193 0.80 4.39 1.83
CA ILE A 193 2.15 4.45 1.27
C ILE A 193 2.65 3.04 1.06
N THR A 194 3.11 2.78 -0.16
CA THR A 194 3.71 1.51 -0.53
C THR A 194 5.22 1.59 -0.26
N PRO A 195 5.74 0.91 0.79
CA PRO A 195 7.17 0.74 0.89
C PRO A 195 7.64 -0.13 -0.28
N SER A 196 8.70 0.28 -0.96
CA SER A 196 9.43 -0.61 -1.85
C SER A 196 10.33 -1.51 -0.99
N PRO A 197 10.23 -2.85 -1.10
CA PRO A 197 11.19 -3.73 -0.48
C PRO A 197 12.52 -3.64 -1.27
N GLY A 198 13.47 -2.85 -0.76
CA GLY A 198 14.78 -2.67 -1.40
C GLY A 198 15.40 -1.30 -1.09
N LEU A 199 16.68 -1.30 -0.73
CA LEU A 199 17.40 -0.22 -0.05
C LEU A 199 17.80 0.97 -0.96
N SER A 200 16.88 1.50 -1.78
CA SER A 200 17.09 2.78 -2.48
C SER A 200 15.79 3.58 -2.58
N GLY A 201 15.64 4.53 -1.67
CA GLY A 201 14.54 5.49 -1.63
C GLY A 201 13.25 4.89 -1.07
N TYR A 202 12.77 5.46 0.03
CA TYR A 202 11.35 5.38 0.35
C TYR A 202 10.57 5.81 -0.90
N GLY A 203 9.32 5.37 -1.06
CA GLY A 203 8.48 5.88 -2.13
C GLY A 203 8.17 7.38 -1.95
N ALA A 204 9.05 8.22 -1.42
CA ALA A 204 8.92 9.66 -1.28
C ALA A 204 10.29 10.35 -1.42
N ASP A 205 10.28 11.54 -2.02
CA ASP A 205 11.47 12.37 -2.21
C ASP A 205 11.13 13.87 -2.13
N TRP A 206 12.09 14.67 -1.67
CA TRP A 206 11.95 16.11 -1.47
C TRP A 206 12.39 16.89 -2.71
N SER A 207 11.66 17.96 -3.03
CA SER A 207 12.16 18.94 -3.99
C SER A 207 13.41 19.62 -3.44
N ALA A 208 14.31 20.06 -4.32
CA ALA A 208 15.58 20.68 -3.93
C ALA A 208 15.42 21.93 -3.05
N ASP A 209 14.30 22.65 -3.18
CA ASP A 209 13.95 23.81 -2.36
C ASP A 209 13.25 23.46 -1.03
N GLY A 210 13.01 22.17 -0.77
CA GLY A 210 12.37 21.65 0.43
C GLY A 210 10.88 22.00 0.56
N LYS A 211 10.22 22.47 -0.50
CA LYS A 211 8.81 22.92 -0.44
C LYS A 211 7.79 21.86 -0.81
N ARG A 212 8.19 20.86 -1.58
CA ARG A 212 7.29 19.82 -2.11
C ARG A 212 7.87 18.44 -1.87
N ILE A 213 6.97 17.47 -1.73
CA ILE A 213 7.30 16.05 -1.60
C ILE A 213 6.59 15.31 -2.71
N VAL A 214 7.34 14.55 -3.51
CA VAL A 214 6.78 13.58 -4.45
C VAL A 214 6.73 12.22 -3.75
N TYR A 215 5.69 11.42 -3.95
CA TYR A 215 5.56 10.12 -3.31
C TYR A 215 4.72 9.10 -4.08
N THR A 216 4.84 7.82 -3.71
CA THR A 216 4.10 6.67 -4.23
C THR A 216 2.94 6.38 -3.30
N SER A 217 1.73 6.28 -3.85
CA SER A 217 0.55 5.89 -3.08
C SER A 217 -0.40 5.01 -3.88
N CYS A 218 -0.99 4.04 -3.18
CA CYS A 218 -2.07 3.19 -3.66
C CYS A 218 -3.44 3.80 -3.29
N LEU A 219 -3.78 4.92 -3.96
CA LEU A 219 -5.07 5.62 -4.01
C LEU A 219 -5.71 6.12 -2.68
N PHE A 220 -6.13 7.39 -2.69
CA PHE A 220 -7.10 7.98 -1.75
C PHE A 220 -8.49 8.09 -2.42
N GLU A 221 -9.54 7.81 -1.62
CA GLU A 221 -10.98 8.14 -1.78
C GLU A 221 -11.51 8.38 -3.21
N ASN A 222 -12.22 7.36 -3.76
CA ASN A 222 -13.05 7.37 -4.99
C ASN A 222 -12.55 6.56 -6.19
N ALA A 223 -11.43 5.84 -6.12
CA ALA A 223 -11.07 4.94 -7.20
C ALA A 223 -11.93 3.67 -7.18
N ALA A 224 -12.79 3.54 -8.20
CA ALA A 224 -13.51 2.33 -8.55
C ALA A 224 -12.53 1.15 -8.60
N ILE A 225 -12.88 0.07 -7.89
CA ILE A 225 -12.19 -1.21 -8.00
C ILE A 225 -12.35 -1.66 -9.45
N ARG A 226 -11.25 -1.78 -10.21
CA ARG A 226 -11.30 -2.40 -11.55
C ARG A 226 -11.56 -3.89 -11.38
N GLU A 227 -12.76 -4.34 -11.76
CA GLU A 227 -13.07 -5.76 -11.83
C GLU A 227 -12.39 -6.39 -13.05
N GLY A 228 -11.43 -7.29 -12.80
CA GLY A 228 -10.82 -8.18 -13.79
C GLY A 228 -11.05 -9.64 -13.40
N PRO A 229 -10.77 -10.61 -14.31
CA PRO A 229 -11.05 -12.04 -14.10
C PRO A 229 -10.24 -12.70 -12.98
N ASN A 230 -9.27 -11.98 -12.40
CA ASN A 230 -8.49 -12.44 -11.27
C ASN A 230 -9.13 -11.97 -9.95
N LEU A 231 -9.50 -12.92 -9.09
CA LEU A 231 -9.93 -12.69 -7.70
C LEU A 231 -8.84 -12.04 -6.80
N SER A 232 -7.71 -11.65 -7.39
CA SER A 232 -6.49 -11.10 -6.79
C SER A 232 -6.23 -9.65 -7.19
N ALA A 233 -7.25 -8.80 -7.30
CA ALA A 233 -7.04 -7.35 -7.38
C ALA A 233 -6.51 -6.79 -6.03
N ILE A 234 -5.32 -7.24 -5.61
CA ILE A 234 -4.38 -6.39 -4.92
C ILE A 234 -4.26 -5.15 -5.78
N ARG A 235 -4.40 -3.97 -5.17
CA ARG A 235 -3.93 -2.74 -5.79
C ARG A 235 -2.40 -2.85 -5.93
N THR A 236 -1.92 -3.51 -6.98
CA THR A 236 -0.58 -3.28 -7.53
C THR A 236 -0.49 -1.89 -8.17
N GLU A 237 -1.65 -1.23 -8.28
CA GLU A 237 -1.83 0.14 -8.68
C GLU A 237 -1.09 1.11 -7.75
N ALA A 238 0.15 1.38 -8.11
CA ALA A 238 0.94 2.45 -7.54
C ALA A 238 0.85 3.66 -8.47
N ASN A 239 0.66 4.84 -7.88
CA ASN A 239 0.68 6.10 -8.61
C ASN A 239 1.62 7.08 -7.93
N ILE A 240 2.13 8.01 -8.73
CA ILE A 240 2.94 9.13 -8.25
C ILE A 240 2.02 10.28 -7.86
N TRP A 241 2.27 10.83 -6.69
CA TRP A 241 1.60 11.97 -6.10
C TRP A 241 2.62 13.03 -5.72
N ILE A 242 2.15 14.25 -5.58
CA ILE A 242 2.91 15.38 -5.08
C ILE A 242 2.09 16.10 -4.01
N MET A 243 2.76 16.66 -3.02
CA MET A 243 2.15 17.49 -1.98
C MET A 243 3.13 18.57 -1.53
N ASP A 244 2.62 19.56 -0.82
CA ASP A 244 3.47 20.53 -0.13
C ASP A 244 4.16 19.89 1.09
N ALA A 245 5.26 20.49 1.54
CA ALA A 245 6.05 20.05 2.68
C ALA A 245 5.26 19.90 4.00
N ASP A 246 4.17 20.66 4.13
CA ASP A 246 3.25 20.64 5.27
C ASP A 246 2.11 19.61 5.11
N GLY A 247 2.09 18.88 3.99
CA GLY A 247 1.06 17.90 3.64
C GLY A 247 -0.16 18.49 2.93
N GLY A 248 -0.17 19.80 2.66
CA GLY A 248 -1.20 20.47 1.86
C GLY A 248 -1.14 20.11 0.37
N ASN A 249 -2.16 20.54 -0.38
CA ASN A 249 -2.19 20.52 -1.86
C ASN A 249 -1.79 19.18 -2.51
N LYS A 250 -2.23 18.06 -1.92
CA LYS A 250 -2.02 16.72 -2.47
C LYS A 250 -2.63 16.60 -3.86
N LYS A 251 -1.82 16.22 -4.85
CA LYS A 251 -2.22 16.05 -6.26
C LYS A 251 -1.66 14.76 -6.82
N GLN A 252 -2.50 14.01 -7.52
CA GLN A 252 -2.09 12.81 -8.27
C GLN A 252 -1.48 13.20 -9.63
N LEU A 253 -0.32 12.62 -9.98
CA LEU A 253 0.41 12.89 -11.24
C LEU A 253 0.28 11.74 -12.25
N THR A 254 0.05 10.51 -11.79
CA THR A 254 -0.20 9.33 -12.65
C THR A 254 -1.49 8.62 -12.26
N THR A 255 -2.15 7.96 -13.22
CA THR A 255 -3.46 7.32 -13.00
C THR A 255 -3.51 5.87 -13.44
N ASP A 256 -2.46 5.38 -14.10
CA ASP A 256 -2.47 4.08 -14.78
C ASP A 256 -2.16 2.92 -13.84
N GLY A 257 -1.74 3.21 -12.60
CA GLY A 257 -1.51 2.19 -11.58
C GLY A 257 -0.24 1.36 -11.81
N ASP A 258 0.76 1.93 -12.47
CA ASP A 258 1.99 1.25 -12.82
C ASP A 258 3.25 1.97 -12.30
N ALA A 259 3.07 3.13 -11.64
CA ALA A 259 4.13 4.08 -11.38
C ALA A 259 4.59 4.10 -9.91
N ARG A 260 5.90 4.02 -9.67
CA ARG A 260 6.48 3.92 -8.32
C ARG A 260 7.87 4.55 -8.21
N LEU A 261 8.38 4.68 -6.98
CA LEU A 261 9.74 5.15 -6.67
C LEU A 261 10.08 6.47 -7.36
N PRO A 262 9.35 7.57 -7.09
CA PRO A 262 9.66 8.84 -7.70
C PRO A 262 10.89 9.48 -7.06
N GLN A 263 11.69 10.17 -7.88
CA GLN A 263 12.79 11.03 -7.44
C GLN A 263 12.75 12.36 -8.18
N TRP A 264 12.97 13.46 -7.47
CA TRP A 264 13.17 14.76 -8.09
C TRP A 264 14.49 14.78 -8.84
N GLN A 265 14.49 15.41 -10.02
CA GLN A 265 15.73 15.80 -10.67
C GLN A 265 16.42 16.88 -9.80
N PRO A 266 17.70 16.69 -9.43
CA PRO A 266 18.44 17.71 -8.69
C PRO A 266 18.43 19.06 -9.41
N GLN A 267 18.08 20.14 -8.70
CA GLN A 267 18.01 21.51 -9.22
C GLN A 267 17.06 21.72 -10.43
N GLY A 268 16.23 20.73 -10.77
CA GLY A 268 15.28 20.77 -11.88
C GLY A 268 13.82 20.69 -11.41
N ASP A 269 12.89 20.79 -12.37
CA ASP A 269 11.44 20.61 -12.11
C ASP A 269 10.90 19.26 -12.61
N ARG A 270 11.80 18.36 -13.04
CA ARG A 270 11.41 17.02 -13.48
C ARG A 270 11.36 16.04 -12.33
N ILE A 271 10.52 15.02 -12.50
CA ILE A 271 10.39 13.86 -11.63
C ILE A 271 10.70 12.63 -12.48
N ALA A 272 11.68 11.83 -12.07
CA ALA A 272 11.83 10.46 -12.56
C ALA A 272 10.96 9.51 -11.73
N TYR A 273 10.52 8.41 -12.34
CA TYR A 273 9.79 7.34 -11.68
C TYR A 273 9.94 6.04 -12.47
N LEU A 274 9.67 4.90 -11.84
CA LEU A 274 9.58 3.62 -12.54
C LEU A 274 8.15 3.35 -12.97
N SER A 275 7.95 2.89 -14.20
CA SER A 275 6.66 2.41 -14.71
C SER A 275 6.83 1.13 -15.52
N ASP A 276 5.85 0.21 -15.36
CA ASP A 276 5.76 -1.04 -16.09
C ASP A 276 4.85 -0.89 -17.35
N GLY A 277 4.41 0.33 -17.68
CA GLY A 277 3.40 0.61 -18.70
C GLY A 277 3.79 0.27 -20.14
N SER A 278 5.09 0.12 -20.40
CA SER A 278 5.65 -0.32 -21.69
C SER A 278 5.91 -1.83 -21.78
N GLY A 279 5.59 -2.61 -20.74
CA GLY A 279 5.83 -4.04 -20.65
C GLY A 279 6.93 -4.40 -19.65
N ASN A 280 8.16 -3.91 -19.87
CA ASN A 280 9.22 -3.96 -18.86
C ASN A 280 9.11 -2.77 -17.89
N ARG A 281 9.64 -2.93 -16.67
CA ARG A 281 9.84 -1.79 -15.77
C ARG A 281 10.94 -0.90 -16.30
N GLU A 282 10.62 0.36 -16.55
CA GLU A 282 11.55 1.33 -17.13
C GLU A 282 11.53 2.63 -16.36
N ILE A 283 12.55 3.46 -16.56
CA ILE A 283 12.61 4.82 -16.03
C ILE A 283 11.82 5.73 -16.96
N TRP A 284 10.91 6.49 -16.37
CA TRP A 284 10.13 7.52 -17.02
C TRP A 284 10.40 8.86 -16.34
N THR A 285 10.24 9.95 -17.07
CA THR A 285 10.29 11.30 -16.53
C THR A 285 9.04 12.08 -16.88
N MET A 286 8.69 13.04 -16.03
CA MET A 286 7.62 14.01 -16.26
C MET A 286 7.97 15.34 -15.59
N GLN A 287 7.25 16.41 -15.94
CA GLN A 287 7.31 17.66 -15.20
C GLN A 287 6.57 17.54 -13.86
N SER A 288 6.87 18.45 -12.91
CA SER A 288 6.24 18.43 -11.58
C SER A 288 4.73 18.63 -11.59
N ASP A 289 4.19 19.18 -12.69
CA ASP A 289 2.75 19.32 -12.91
C ASP A 289 2.06 18.06 -13.47
N GLY A 290 2.84 17.02 -13.81
CA GLY A 290 2.40 15.74 -14.36
C GLY A 290 2.40 15.65 -15.89
N THR A 291 2.79 16.72 -16.60
CA THR A 291 2.86 16.76 -18.06
C THR A 291 4.19 16.22 -18.59
N GLY A 292 4.27 16.00 -19.92
CA GLY A 292 5.53 15.66 -20.58
C GLY A 292 6.09 14.27 -20.26
N LYS A 293 5.24 13.31 -19.91
CA LYS A 293 5.63 11.92 -19.61
C LYS A 293 6.42 11.31 -20.77
N THR A 294 7.67 10.92 -20.51
CA THR A 294 8.59 10.37 -21.50
C THR A 294 9.36 9.20 -20.91
N GLN A 295 9.41 8.09 -21.63
CA GLN A 295 10.25 6.94 -21.28
C GLN A 295 11.72 7.26 -21.57
N VAL A 296 12.59 7.03 -20.59
CA VAL A 296 14.03 7.34 -20.66
C VAL A 296 14.84 6.10 -21.01
N THR A 297 14.47 4.93 -20.48
CA THR A 297 15.19 3.67 -20.70
C THR A 297 14.38 2.67 -21.53
N PHE A 298 15.08 1.85 -22.31
CA PHE A 298 14.51 0.80 -23.16
C PHE A 298 15.37 -0.46 -23.00
N SER A 299 15.16 -1.16 -21.89
CA SER A 299 16.00 -2.27 -21.44
C SER A 299 15.41 -3.60 -21.89
N GLU A 300 16.27 -4.59 -22.19
CA GLU A 300 15.79 -5.95 -22.48
C GLU A 300 15.17 -6.61 -21.25
N GLY A 301 15.68 -6.26 -20.06
CA GLY A 301 15.17 -6.65 -18.76
C GLY A 301 14.43 -5.54 -18.03
N SER A 302 14.14 -5.71 -16.74
CA SER A 302 13.43 -4.70 -15.93
C SER A 302 14.40 -3.88 -15.09
N VAL A 303 14.20 -2.56 -15.08
CA VAL A 303 14.93 -1.65 -14.17
C VAL A 303 14.48 -1.90 -12.74
N SER A 304 15.42 -2.23 -11.85
CA SER A 304 15.11 -2.54 -10.44
C SER A 304 15.36 -1.37 -9.48
N GLY A 305 16.16 -0.38 -9.88
CA GLY A 305 16.46 0.82 -9.10
C GLY A 305 17.30 1.82 -9.89
N TYR A 306 17.32 3.07 -9.46
CA TYR A 306 18.04 4.15 -10.13
C TYR A 306 18.39 5.32 -9.18
N SER A 307 19.31 6.18 -9.63
CA SER A 307 19.74 7.38 -8.92
C SER A 307 20.20 8.46 -9.91
N TRP A 308 19.74 9.69 -9.70
CA TRP A 308 20.21 10.89 -10.41
C TRP A 308 21.66 11.23 -10.06
N SER A 309 22.41 11.72 -11.05
CA SER A 309 23.65 12.44 -10.79
C SER A 309 23.36 13.79 -10.09
N PRO A 310 24.28 14.34 -9.29
CA PRO A 310 24.03 15.55 -8.50
C PRO A 310 23.70 16.80 -9.32
N ASP A 311 24.17 16.85 -10.57
CA ASP A 311 23.88 17.90 -11.56
C ASP A 311 22.56 17.66 -12.32
N GLY A 312 21.88 16.54 -12.08
CA GLY A 312 20.66 16.13 -12.76
C GLY A 312 20.83 15.78 -14.24
N ALA A 313 22.06 15.68 -14.75
CA ALA A 313 22.32 15.47 -16.17
C ALA A 313 22.29 14.00 -16.58
N ARG A 314 22.53 13.07 -15.64
CA ARG A 314 22.65 11.62 -15.87
C ARG A 314 21.86 10.83 -14.83
N ILE A 315 21.56 9.58 -15.16
CA ILE A 315 20.92 8.62 -14.27
C ILE A 315 21.77 7.33 -14.27
N ALA A 316 22.15 6.86 -13.09
CA ALA A 316 22.68 5.52 -12.90
C ALA A 316 21.51 4.58 -12.58
N TYR A 317 21.47 3.39 -13.17
CA TYR A 317 20.36 2.47 -13.00
C TYR A 317 20.79 1.01 -13.07
N VAL A 318 19.95 0.15 -12.51
CA VAL A 318 20.17 -1.29 -12.43
C VAL A 318 19.18 -2.00 -13.34
N VAL A 319 19.68 -2.84 -14.26
CA VAL A 319 18.85 -3.69 -15.11
C VAL A 319 18.95 -5.13 -14.61
N ALA A 320 17.81 -5.71 -14.23
CA ALA A 320 17.69 -7.13 -13.93
C ALA A 320 17.48 -7.92 -15.23
N SER A 321 18.26 -8.99 -15.43
CA SER A 321 18.15 -9.80 -16.65
C SER A 321 16.74 -10.38 -16.87
N PRO A 322 16.35 -10.65 -18.14
CA PRO A 322 15.03 -11.18 -18.46
C PRO A 322 14.75 -12.52 -17.77
N PRO A 323 13.48 -12.82 -17.44
CA PRO A 323 13.08 -14.12 -16.91
C PRO A 323 13.58 -15.28 -17.80
N GLY A 324 14.11 -16.35 -17.18
CA GLY A 324 14.62 -17.51 -17.90
C GLY A 324 16.09 -17.44 -18.33
N THR A 325 16.77 -16.33 -18.04
CA THR A 325 18.24 -16.21 -18.16
C THR A 325 18.91 -16.41 -16.80
N LEU A 326 20.25 -16.57 -16.78
CA LEU A 326 20.98 -16.55 -15.52
C LEU A 326 20.72 -15.18 -14.83
N PRO A 327 20.35 -15.17 -13.55
CA PRO A 327 20.07 -13.92 -12.85
C PRO A 327 21.32 -13.06 -12.84
N GLU A 328 21.16 -11.80 -13.25
CA GLU A 328 22.20 -10.79 -13.24
C GLU A 328 21.54 -9.43 -13.01
N PHE A 329 22.25 -8.56 -12.28
CA PHE A 329 21.88 -7.17 -12.09
C PHE A 329 23.05 -6.31 -12.54
N SER A 330 22.88 -5.71 -13.72
CA SER A 330 23.91 -4.90 -14.36
C SER A 330 23.72 -3.42 -14.05
N LEU A 331 24.81 -2.70 -13.81
CA LEU A 331 24.80 -1.24 -13.68
C LEU A 331 24.97 -0.56 -15.02
N TRP A 332 24.18 0.49 -15.23
CA TRP A 332 24.17 1.31 -16.43
C TRP A 332 24.14 2.79 -16.05
N VAL A 333 24.59 3.62 -16.98
CA VAL A 333 24.42 5.08 -16.92
C VAL A 333 23.81 5.55 -18.24
N ILE A 334 22.89 6.50 -18.15
CA ILE A 334 22.23 7.15 -19.29
C ILE A 334 22.15 8.65 -19.06
N ASN A 335 22.11 9.44 -20.13
CA ASN A 335 21.80 10.86 -20.01
C ASN A 335 20.32 11.04 -19.63
N SER A 336 20.02 12.14 -18.96
CA SER A 336 18.67 12.51 -18.51
C SER A 336 17.65 12.67 -19.65
N ASP A 337 18.11 12.86 -20.89
CA ASP A 337 17.31 12.92 -22.10
C ASP A 337 17.04 11.53 -22.73
N GLY A 338 17.58 10.46 -22.15
CA GLY A 338 17.45 9.08 -22.64
C GLY A 338 18.48 8.68 -23.68
N LEU A 339 19.46 9.54 -24.00
CA LEU A 339 20.52 9.22 -24.95
C LEU A 339 21.79 8.70 -24.27
N GLY A 340 22.66 8.06 -25.05
CA GLY A 340 24.01 7.70 -24.60
C GLY A 340 24.06 6.65 -23.49
N SER A 341 23.12 5.70 -23.47
CA SER A 341 23.13 4.60 -22.52
C SER A 341 24.42 3.77 -22.62
N LYS A 342 25.04 3.49 -21.48
CA LYS A 342 26.29 2.74 -21.35
C LYS A 342 26.21 1.76 -20.18
N GLN A 343 26.50 0.50 -20.44
CA GLN A 343 26.68 -0.52 -19.41
C GLN A 343 28.03 -0.33 -18.71
N LEU A 344 28.04 -0.34 -17.38
CA LEU A 344 29.23 -0.20 -16.55
C LEU A 344 29.69 -1.53 -15.95
N THR A 345 28.77 -2.45 -15.64
CA THR A 345 29.11 -3.78 -15.10
C THR A 345 28.39 -4.90 -15.84
N THR A 346 28.99 -6.09 -15.83
CA THR A 346 28.46 -7.32 -16.47
C THR A 346 28.73 -8.53 -15.59
N GLY A 347 27.91 -9.58 -15.70
CA GLY A 347 28.05 -10.87 -15.02
C GLY A 347 27.98 -10.82 -13.48
N ASN A 348 27.43 -9.74 -12.91
CA ASN A 348 27.40 -9.50 -11.48
C ASN A 348 25.98 -9.21 -10.97
N TRP A 349 25.80 -9.25 -9.65
CA TRP A 349 24.55 -8.90 -8.99
C TRP A 349 24.72 -7.55 -8.31
N ASP A 350 24.85 -6.50 -9.12
CA ASP A 350 25.13 -5.14 -8.67
C ASP A 350 23.84 -4.34 -8.49
N THR A 351 23.72 -3.59 -7.40
CA THR A 351 22.48 -2.91 -6.99
C THR A 351 22.75 -1.58 -6.29
N SER A 352 21.70 -0.77 -6.13
CA SER A 352 21.69 0.44 -5.30
C SER A 352 22.82 1.44 -5.64
N PRO A 353 22.96 1.89 -6.89
CA PRO A 353 23.98 2.87 -7.26
C PRO A 353 23.69 4.23 -6.60
N VAL A 354 24.73 4.88 -6.09
CA VAL A 354 24.68 6.24 -5.57
C VAL A 354 25.87 7.05 -6.07
N TRP A 355 25.61 8.25 -6.58
CA TRP A 355 26.63 9.15 -7.09
C TRP A 355 27.37 9.86 -5.95
N SER A 356 28.67 10.11 -6.13
CA SER A 356 29.40 11.08 -5.32
C SER A 356 28.85 12.49 -5.58
N PRO A 357 28.95 13.44 -4.62
CA PRO A 357 28.37 14.78 -4.76
C PRO A 357 28.95 15.63 -5.90
N ASP A 358 30.18 15.34 -6.32
CA ASP A 358 30.83 15.94 -7.49
C ASP A 358 30.45 15.27 -8.83
N GLY A 359 29.71 14.16 -8.78
CA GLY A 359 29.31 13.37 -9.94
C GLY A 359 30.44 12.58 -10.62
N ALA A 360 31.64 12.53 -10.01
CA ALA A 360 32.79 11.87 -10.58
C ALA A 360 32.75 10.35 -10.40
N ARG A 361 32.20 9.86 -9.28
CA ARG A 361 32.23 8.45 -8.87
C ARG A 361 30.83 7.90 -8.59
N ILE A 362 30.72 6.58 -8.66
CA ILE A 362 29.51 5.83 -8.33
C ILE A 362 29.89 4.74 -7.32
N ALA A 363 29.25 4.76 -6.15
CA ALA A 363 29.30 3.67 -5.18
C ALA A 363 28.08 2.77 -5.35
N PHE A 364 28.24 1.47 -5.18
CA PHE A 364 27.18 0.50 -5.37
C PHE A 364 27.42 -0.77 -4.55
N ARG A 365 26.35 -1.56 -4.41
CA ARG A 365 26.40 -2.85 -3.73
C ARG A 365 26.55 -3.99 -4.72
N SER A 366 27.32 -5.02 -4.41
CA SER A 366 27.46 -6.23 -5.21
C SER A 366 27.19 -7.48 -4.36
N GLU A 367 26.27 -8.34 -4.79
CA GLU A 367 25.96 -9.58 -4.08
C GLU A 367 26.83 -10.76 -4.53
N SER A 368 27.36 -10.69 -5.76
CA SER A 368 28.14 -11.76 -6.39
C SER A 368 29.64 -11.63 -6.18
N ARG A 369 30.13 -10.46 -5.77
CA ARG A 369 31.55 -10.21 -5.50
C ARG A 369 31.91 -10.51 -4.06
N ASN A 370 33.21 -10.70 -3.81
CA ASN A 370 33.76 -11.02 -2.48
C ASN A 370 33.51 -9.93 -1.43
N GLN A 371 33.34 -8.69 -1.88
CA GLN A 371 33.00 -7.54 -1.04
C GLN A 371 31.63 -7.00 -1.43
N LYS A 372 30.88 -6.49 -0.45
CA LYS A 372 29.54 -5.98 -0.69
C LYS A 372 29.51 -4.56 -1.24
N LEU A 373 30.46 -3.70 -0.89
CA LEU A 373 30.50 -2.31 -1.39
C LEU A 373 31.68 -2.06 -2.31
N TRP A 374 31.38 -1.41 -3.43
CA TRP A 374 32.34 -1.07 -4.47
C TRP A 374 32.15 0.38 -4.90
N VAL A 375 33.25 0.98 -5.36
CA VAL A 375 33.27 2.30 -5.97
C VAL A 375 33.95 2.22 -7.33
N MET A 376 33.49 3.01 -8.27
CA MET A 376 34.09 3.18 -9.59
C MET A 376 33.97 4.63 -10.04
N GLU A 377 34.77 5.01 -11.02
CA GLU A 377 34.57 6.26 -11.76
C GLU A 377 33.25 6.20 -12.54
N SER A 378 32.64 7.36 -12.79
CA SER A 378 31.32 7.45 -13.46
C SER A 378 31.32 6.95 -14.90
N ASP A 379 32.50 6.75 -15.49
CA ASP A 379 32.67 6.11 -16.79
C ASP A 379 32.83 4.58 -16.71
N GLY A 380 32.83 4.00 -15.50
CA GLY A 380 32.99 2.58 -15.22
C GLY A 380 34.44 2.12 -15.01
N SER A 381 35.42 3.02 -15.12
CA SER A 381 36.82 2.71 -14.82
C SER A 381 37.12 2.75 -13.32
N GLY A 382 38.34 2.35 -12.92
CA GLY A 382 38.79 2.52 -11.53
C GLY A 382 38.04 1.71 -10.48
N LEU A 383 37.42 0.59 -10.87
CA LEU A 383 36.62 -0.24 -9.97
C LEU A 383 37.46 -0.79 -8.80
N ALA A 384 37.06 -0.48 -7.56
CA ALA A 384 37.73 -0.90 -6.34
C ALA A 384 36.73 -1.23 -5.21
N PRO A 385 37.05 -2.15 -4.29
CA PRO A 385 36.26 -2.37 -3.09
C PRO A 385 36.38 -1.17 -2.14
N LEU A 386 35.27 -0.74 -1.54
CA LEU A 386 35.23 0.44 -0.66
C LEU A 386 35.82 0.16 0.74
N ASP A 387 35.54 -1.01 1.29
CA ASP A 387 36.04 -1.47 2.58
C ASP A 387 36.29 -2.99 2.48
N PRO A 388 37.54 -3.41 2.22
CA PRO A 388 37.89 -4.82 2.05
C PRO A 388 37.74 -5.65 3.34
N ASP A 389 37.69 -5.01 4.51
CA ASP A 389 37.78 -5.69 5.80
C ASP A 389 36.40 -5.91 6.43
N ASN A 390 35.33 -5.30 5.89
CA ASN A 390 33.96 -5.47 6.39
C ASN A 390 32.93 -5.79 5.27
N PRO A 391 32.49 -7.05 5.17
CA PRO A 391 31.59 -7.50 4.11
C PRO A 391 30.08 -7.31 4.42
N ALA A 392 29.68 -6.67 5.52
CA ALA A 392 28.29 -6.76 6.00
C ALA A 392 27.38 -5.57 5.66
N TYR A 393 27.85 -4.56 4.92
CA TYR A 393 27.06 -3.33 4.72
C TYR A 393 25.83 -3.51 3.81
N MET A 394 24.74 -2.84 4.20
CA MET A 394 23.41 -2.90 3.60
C MET A 394 22.95 -1.56 2.99
N MET A 395 23.43 -0.42 3.50
CA MET A 395 23.10 0.93 2.99
C MET A 395 24.36 1.77 2.83
N GLN A 396 24.33 2.74 1.92
CA GLN A 396 25.41 3.68 1.70
C GLN A 396 24.88 5.06 1.33
N GLN A 397 25.48 6.11 1.88
CA GLN A 397 25.23 7.49 1.48
C GLN A 397 26.50 8.33 1.58
N TRP A 398 26.80 9.10 0.53
CA TRP A 398 27.91 10.03 0.53
C TRP A 398 27.64 11.22 1.45
N SER A 399 28.67 11.67 2.16
CA SER A 399 28.67 12.98 2.80
C SER A 399 28.60 14.08 1.73
N PRO A 400 28.02 15.26 2.03
CA PRO A 400 27.89 16.34 1.04
C PRO A 400 29.21 16.83 0.43
N ASP A 401 30.32 16.66 1.14
CA ASP A 401 31.66 17.02 0.67
C ASP A 401 32.36 15.91 -0.13
N GLY A 402 31.74 14.73 -0.25
CA GLY A 402 32.25 13.59 -1.02
C GLY A 402 33.45 12.87 -0.40
N ARG A 403 33.81 13.20 0.85
CA ARG A 403 34.98 12.65 1.55
C ARG A 403 34.66 11.45 2.42
N THR A 404 33.39 11.15 2.64
CA THR A 404 32.97 10.08 3.54
C THR A 404 31.76 9.38 2.97
N ILE A 405 31.66 8.07 3.21
CA ILE A 405 30.43 7.31 2.98
C ILE A 405 29.95 6.79 4.32
N VAL A 406 28.73 7.15 4.70
CA VAL A 406 28.05 6.55 5.84
C VAL A 406 27.42 5.24 5.37
N VAL A 407 27.70 4.17 6.10
CA VAL A 407 27.21 2.82 5.80
C VAL A 407 26.52 2.23 7.02
N SER A 408 25.60 1.30 6.80
CA SER A 408 24.98 0.52 7.88
C SER A 408 25.15 -0.97 7.65
N ASP A 409 25.40 -1.73 8.71
CA ASP A 409 25.37 -3.21 8.71
C ASP A 409 24.01 -3.78 9.15
N GLY A 410 23.00 -2.92 9.31
CA GLY A 410 21.67 -3.26 9.81
C GLY A 410 21.49 -3.07 11.32
N ASN A 411 22.57 -2.95 12.09
CA ASN A 411 22.53 -2.71 13.54
C ASN A 411 23.14 -1.36 13.94
N ASP A 412 24.19 -0.92 13.23
CA ASP A 412 24.90 0.33 13.52
C ASP A 412 25.17 1.15 12.25
N LEU A 413 25.67 2.37 12.44
CA LEU A 413 26.15 3.27 11.40
C LEU A 413 27.65 3.47 11.53
N SER A 414 28.38 3.24 10.44
CA SER A 414 29.82 3.48 10.34
C SER A 414 30.10 4.55 9.28
N ALA A 415 31.15 5.33 9.47
CA ALA A 415 31.62 6.30 8.49
C ALA A 415 32.94 5.82 7.90
N ILE A 416 32.97 5.59 6.58
CA ILE A 416 34.18 5.22 5.83
C ILE A 416 34.76 6.50 5.23
N PRO A 417 35.89 7.02 5.73
CA PRO A 417 36.59 8.11 5.08
C PRO A 417 37.22 7.62 3.78
N LEU A 418 37.07 8.41 2.73
CA LEU A 418 37.75 8.22 1.46
C LEU A 418 38.99 9.12 1.48
N GLU A 419 40.15 8.53 1.73
CA GLU A 419 41.41 9.27 1.67
C GLU A 419 41.64 9.78 0.22
N ASP A 420 41.74 11.09 0.06
CA ASP A 420 42.31 11.70 -1.14
C ASP A 420 43.54 12.53 -0.72
N PRO A 421 44.77 12.08 -1.02
CA PRO A 421 45.99 12.80 -0.65
C PRO A 421 46.21 14.12 -1.43
N ALA A 422 45.28 14.53 -2.32
CA ALA A 422 45.49 15.67 -3.21
C ALA A 422 44.37 16.75 -3.27
N ALA A 423 43.34 16.69 -2.42
CA ALA A 423 42.32 17.75 -2.44
C ALA A 423 42.84 19.06 -1.80
N PRO A 424 42.93 20.19 -2.52
CA PRO A 424 43.27 21.47 -1.90
C PRO A 424 42.20 21.83 -0.86
N ALA A 425 42.64 22.31 0.30
CA ALA A 425 41.75 22.77 1.34
C ALA A 425 40.83 23.88 0.79
N SER A 426 39.57 23.54 0.55
CA SER A 426 38.52 24.52 0.27
C SER A 426 38.28 25.36 1.53
N PRO A 427 38.24 26.69 1.43
CA PRO A 427 38.05 27.53 2.59
C PRO A 427 36.58 27.49 3.01
N GLY A 428 36.34 27.04 4.23
CA GLY A 428 35.15 27.40 4.99
C GLY A 428 34.20 26.26 5.31
N PHE A 429 34.29 25.74 6.53
CA PHE A 429 33.14 25.51 7.42
C PHE A 429 33.57 25.36 8.91
N GLU A 430 34.73 25.89 9.32
CA GLU A 430 35.23 25.73 10.71
C GLU A 430 34.72 26.78 11.73
N ALA A 431 33.98 27.81 11.34
CA ALA A 431 33.64 28.89 12.27
C ALA A 431 32.42 28.63 13.18
N ILE A 432 31.58 27.61 12.91
CA ILE A 432 30.31 27.44 13.65
C ILE A 432 30.43 26.39 14.78
N PHE A 433 31.29 25.38 14.65
CA PHE A 433 31.48 24.38 15.72
C PHE A 433 32.40 24.84 16.85
N ALA A 434 33.36 25.74 16.58
CA ALA A 434 34.20 26.33 17.63
C ALA A 434 33.41 27.21 18.62
N ALA A 435 32.36 27.90 18.14
CA ALA A 435 31.52 28.75 18.98
C ALA A 435 30.58 27.93 19.89
N VAL A 436 30.03 26.82 19.38
CA VAL A 436 29.15 25.92 20.16
C VAL A 436 29.96 25.12 21.20
N ALA A 437 31.17 24.70 20.86
CA ALA A 437 32.08 24.04 21.80
C ALA A 437 32.58 25.00 22.90
N LEU A 438 32.90 26.25 22.59
CA LEU A 438 33.29 27.26 23.60
C LEU A 438 32.13 27.66 24.52
N LEU A 439 30.89 27.73 24.01
CA LEU A 439 29.69 28.00 24.81
C LEU A 439 29.34 26.86 25.78
N LEU A 440 29.48 25.60 25.35
CA LEU A 440 29.28 24.43 26.21
C LEU A 440 30.39 24.32 27.28
N THR A 441 31.64 24.65 26.93
CA THR A 441 32.77 24.62 27.88
C THR A 441 32.66 25.74 28.94
N ALA A 442 32.16 26.93 28.57
CA ALA A 442 31.93 28.03 29.50
C ALA A 442 30.74 27.77 30.46
N CYS A 443 29.69 27.08 29.99
CA CYS A 443 28.57 26.64 30.84
C CYS A 443 28.99 25.53 31.83
N LEU A 444 29.82 24.58 31.40
CA LEU A 444 30.32 23.50 32.26
C LEU A 444 31.34 23.98 33.30
N LEU A 445 32.14 25.01 32.99
CA LEU A 445 33.09 25.60 33.95
C LEU A 445 32.42 26.54 34.99
N ARG A 446 31.24 27.10 34.71
CA ARG A 446 30.48 27.88 35.71
C ARG A 446 29.72 27.01 36.72
N LEU A 447 29.37 25.78 36.35
CA LEU A 447 28.70 24.82 37.26
C LEU A 447 29.66 24.14 38.26
N ARG A 448 30.99 24.28 38.07
CA ARG A 448 32.01 23.70 38.96
C ARG A 448 32.57 24.65 40.02
N LYS A 449 32.02 25.86 40.16
CA LYS A 449 32.47 26.87 41.15
C LYS A 449 31.42 27.23 42.20
N GLN A 450 30.36 26.43 42.35
CA GLN A 450 29.32 26.59 43.37
C GLN A 450 29.07 25.32 44.21
N GLU A 451 30.09 24.47 44.38
CA GLU A 451 30.16 23.54 45.51
C GLU A 451 31.28 23.95 46.46
#